data_AF-A0A843GP02-F1
#
_entry.id   AF-A0A843GP02-F1
#
_cell.length_a   1.000
_cell.length_b   1.000
_cell.length_c   1.000
_cell.angle_alpha   90.00
_cell.angle_beta   90.00
_cell.angle_gamma   90.00
#
_symmetry.space_group_name_H-M   'P 1'
#
loop_
_entity.id
_entity.type
_entity.pdbx_description
1 polymer ?
#
loop_
_entity_poly.entity_id
_entity_poly.type
_entity_poly.pdbx_seq_one_letter_code
_entity_poly.pdbx_strand_id
1 'polypeptide(L)'
;MKNGYAGNFAGYKVYSSNNVPHSRTISFSTVVATDEIVIGGVTFTFVSSIGSTAGNVLKGASDAAALTNLAAAVNGAAGAGTTYIEVSASDRAKLKNVRAHLDGSTGVLTTSGDVLVSSPDTTITVGAEEATALLCRPGAIDLVMQQNIDVRKNPLPKQKADYFIISCLYGVKTFQEGKERMVKIKIAA
;
A
#
# COMPACT_ATOMS: atom_id res chain seq x y z
N MET A 1 -23.20 3.24 -9.23
CA MET A 1 -22.09 3.60 -10.14
C MET A 1 -21.79 2.41 -11.05
N LYS A 2 -21.88 2.56 -12.36
CA LYS A 2 -21.47 1.49 -13.29
C LYS A 2 -19.95 1.62 -13.47
N ASN A 3 -19.18 0.64 -12.99
CA ASN A 3 -17.72 0.57 -13.14
C ASN A 3 -16.94 1.79 -12.58
N GLY A 4 -17.36 2.35 -11.44
CA GLY A 4 -16.62 3.43 -10.76
C GLY A 4 -16.70 4.82 -11.42
N TYR A 5 -17.50 5.01 -12.47
CA TYR A 5 -17.68 6.33 -13.08
C TYR A 5 -18.40 7.30 -12.12
N ALA A 6 -17.77 8.44 -11.84
CA ALA A 6 -18.21 9.46 -10.88
C ALA A 6 -18.71 10.75 -11.55
N GLY A 7 -18.60 10.87 -12.88
CA GLY A 7 -19.09 12.01 -13.65
C GLY A 7 -17.98 12.68 -14.47
N ASN A 8 -18.27 13.90 -14.95
CA ASN A 8 -17.31 14.71 -15.68
C ASN A 8 -16.90 15.93 -14.85
N PHE A 9 -15.60 16.21 -14.79
CA PHE A 9 -15.05 17.41 -14.14
C PHE A 9 -14.00 18.05 -15.04
N ALA A 10 -14.13 19.36 -15.30
CA ALA A 10 -13.20 20.13 -16.15
C ALA A 10 -12.87 19.47 -17.51
N GLY A 11 -13.83 18.78 -18.12
CA GLY A 11 -13.64 18.06 -19.39
C GLY A 11 -13.07 16.63 -19.27
N TYR A 12 -12.73 16.17 -18.06
CA TYR A 12 -12.26 14.81 -17.79
C TYR A 12 -13.38 13.90 -17.30
N LYS A 13 -13.36 12.63 -17.72
CA LYS A 13 -14.18 11.56 -17.14
C LYS A 13 -13.54 11.10 -15.85
N VAL A 14 -14.21 11.32 -14.73
CA VAL A 14 -13.70 10.98 -13.40
C VAL A 14 -14.18 9.59 -13.01
N TYR A 15 -13.25 8.78 -12.53
CA TYR A 15 -13.52 7.47 -11.95
C TYR A 15 -13.08 7.49 -10.50
N SER A 16 -13.97 7.04 -9.61
CA SER A 16 -13.69 6.85 -8.21
C SER A 16 -13.34 5.38 -7.96
N SER A 17 -12.31 5.18 -7.16
CA SER A 17 -11.88 3.88 -6.67
C SER A 17 -11.51 4.03 -5.20
N ASN A 18 -11.86 3.02 -4.39
CA ASN A 18 -11.45 2.93 -3.00
C ASN A 18 -10.03 2.36 -2.84
N ASN A 19 -9.42 1.91 -3.94
CA ASN A 19 -8.11 1.27 -3.96
C ASN A 19 -7.08 2.12 -4.72
N VAL A 20 -7.17 3.44 -4.57
CA VAL A 20 -6.16 4.37 -5.10
C VAL A 20 -4.93 4.33 -4.18
N PRO A 21 -3.70 4.49 -4.69
CA PRO A 21 -2.53 4.61 -3.83
C PRO A 21 -2.52 5.95 -3.08
N HIS A 22 -2.40 5.91 -1.76
CA HIS A 22 -2.22 7.07 -0.89
C HIS A 22 -0.81 7.05 -0.29
N SER A 23 -0.30 8.23 0.05
CA SER A 23 0.97 8.35 0.78
C SER A 23 0.89 9.40 1.88
N ARG A 24 1.59 9.13 2.99
CA ARG A 24 1.78 10.08 4.10
C ARG A 24 3.24 10.10 4.51
N THR A 25 3.73 11.28 4.86
CA THR A 25 5.05 11.44 5.46
C THR A 25 4.95 11.33 6.97
N ILE A 26 5.99 10.76 7.60
CA ILE A 26 6.19 10.71 9.04
C ILE A 26 7.56 11.32 9.31
N SER A 27 7.59 12.34 10.17
CA SER A 27 8.83 12.98 10.60
C SER A 27 8.98 12.83 12.10
N PHE A 28 10.18 12.47 12.54
CA PHE A 28 10.53 12.34 13.95
C PHE A 28 11.38 13.53 14.39
N SER A 29 11.19 13.95 15.63
CA SER A 29 11.98 14.97 16.30
C SER A 29 12.24 14.52 17.73
N THR A 30 13.41 13.92 17.95
CA THR A 30 13.86 13.41 19.25
C THR A 30 12.86 12.41 19.86
N VAL A 31 12.65 11.29 19.19
CA VAL A 31 11.75 10.24 19.70
C VAL A 31 12.27 9.70 21.03
N VAL A 32 11.37 9.69 22.02
CA VAL A 32 11.62 9.16 23.37
C VAL A 32 10.98 7.79 23.52
N ALA A 33 11.46 7.04 24.52
CA ALA A 33 10.73 5.85 24.93
C ALA A 33 9.38 6.29 25.49
N THR A 34 8.33 5.49 25.22
CA THR A 34 6.90 5.75 25.42
C THR A 34 6.19 6.51 24.31
N ASP A 35 6.89 7.06 23.32
CA ASP A 35 6.21 7.65 22.16
C ASP A 35 5.45 6.55 21.40
N GLU A 36 4.28 6.90 20.88
CA GLU A 36 3.37 5.99 20.19
C GLU A 36 2.98 6.52 18.82
N ILE A 37 2.82 5.59 17.88
CA ILE A 37 2.21 5.86 16.60
C ILE A 37 1.20 4.77 16.27
N VAL A 38 0.00 5.19 15.89
CA VAL A 38 -1.09 4.30 15.48
C VAL A 38 -1.15 4.30 13.96
N ILE A 39 -1.02 3.13 13.35
CA ILE A 39 -1.08 2.93 11.89
C ILE A 39 -2.11 1.83 11.61
N GLY A 40 -3.19 2.18 10.90
CA GLY A 40 -4.23 1.22 10.55
C GLY A 40 -4.90 0.56 11.77
N GLY A 41 -4.97 1.28 12.89
CA GLY A 41 -5.51 0.77 14.16
C GLY A 41 -4.60 -0.21 14.88
N VAL A 42 -3.29 -0.23 14.54
CA VAL A 42 -2.25 -0.96 15.25
C VAL A 42 -1.33 0.07 15.92
N THR A 43 -1.14 -0.05 17.23
CA THR A 43 -0.27 0.84 18.01
C THR A 43 1.16 0.29 18.00
N PHE A 44 2.11 1.15 17.65
CA PHE A 44 3.53 0.91 17.81
C PHE A 44 4.07 1.83 18.89
N THR A 45 4.71 1.26 19.90
CA THR A 45 5.25 2.01 21.04
C THR A 45 6.78 1.94 21.01
N PHE A 46 7.43 3.09 21.08
CA PHE A 46 8.88 3.18 21.09
C PHE A 46 9.44 2.87 22.48
N VAL A 47 10.48 2.05 22.52
CA VAL A 47 11.11 1.59 23.76
C VAL A 47 12.63 1.71 23.71
N SER A 48 13.25 1.89 24.87
CA SER A 48 14.72 1.90 25.02
C SER A 48 15.31 0.49 25.02
N SER A 49 14.52 -0.53 25.37
CA SER A 49 14.87 -1.94 25.31
C SER A 49 13.67 -2.74 24.82
N ILE A 50 13.90 -3.74 23.97
CA ILE A 50 12.83 -4.29 23.12
C ILE A 50 11.73 -5.03 23.89
N GLY A 51 12.09 -5.70 25.00
CA GLY A 51 11.15 -6.48 25.81
C GLY A 51 10.50 -7.62 25.03
N SER A 52 9.23 -7.91 25.33
CA SER A 52 8.45 -8.99 24.69
C SER A 52 7.03 -8.57 24.30
N THR A 53 6.64 -7.31 24.53
CA THR A 53 5.30 -6.80 24.22
C THR A 53 5.16 -6.58 22.72
N ALA A 54 4.11 -7.14 22.12
CA ALA A 54 3.78 -6.97 20.71
C ALA A 54 3.59 -5.49 20.34
N GLY A 55 4.15 -5.06 19.21
CA GLY A 55 4.08 -3.66 18.77
C GLY A 55 5.18 -2.75 19.35
N ASN A 56 6.01 -3.25 20.27
CA ASN A 56 7.19 -2.50 20.71
C ASN A 56 8.18 -2.34 19.56
N VAL A 57 8.73 -1.13 19.43
CA VAL A 57 9.77 -0.78 18.46
C VAL A 57 10.95 -0.17 19.20
N LEU A 58 12.16 -0.67 18.94
CA LEU A 58 13.36 -0.10 19.54
C LEU A 58 13.64 1.27 18.94
N LYS A 59 13.72 2.32 19.76
CA LYS A 59 14.01 3.68 19.26
C LYS A 59 15.43 3.82 18.69
N GLY A 60 16.37 3.00 19.18
CA GLY A 60 17.77 3.07 18.78
C GLY A 60 18.47 4.36 19.25
N ALA A 61 19.61 4.67 18.62
CA ALA A 61 20.45 5.80 18.99
C ALA A 61 20.06 7.13 18.33
N SER A 62 19.21 7.10 17.29
CA SER A 62 18.81 8.27 16.52
C SER A 62 17.41 8.12 15.95
N ASP A 63 16.77 9.22 15.58
CA ASP A 63 15.45 9.23 14.94
C ASP A 63 15.42 8.45 13.62
N ALA A 64 16.52 8.48 12.85
CA ALA A 64 16.66 7.67 11.64
C ALA A 64 16.68 6.17 11.94
N ALA A 65 17.29 5.75 13.05
CA ALA A 65 17.25 4.36 13.49
C ALA A 65 15.84 3.98 13.96
N ALA A 66 15.14 4.85 14.69
CA ALA A 66 13.75 4.65 15.09
C ALA A 66 12.84 4.49 13.86
N LEU A 67 12.97 5.34 12.85
CA LEU A 67 12.22 5.24 11.60
C LEU A 67 12.50 3.94 10.85
N THR A 68 13.76 3.52 10.79
CA THR A 68 14.17 2.25 10.16
C THR A 68 13.52 1.06 10.86
N ASN A 69 13.53 1.05 12.19
CA ASN A 69 12.92 -0.01 12.99
C ASN A 69 11.40 0.01 12.87
N LEU A 70 10.77 1.19 12.85
CA LEU A 70 9.33 1.32 12.60
C LEU A 70 8.96 0.81 11.20
N ALA A 71 9.73 1.16 10.17
CA ALA A 71 9.49 0.69 8.81
C ALA A 71 9.59 -0.84 8.71
N ALA A 72 10.57 -1.43 9.41
CA ALA A 72 10.69 -2.89 9.51
C ALA A 72 9.48 -3.51 10.22
N ALA A 73 9.04 -2.92 11.33
CA ALA A 73 7.87 -3.39 12.10
C ALA A 73 6.57 -3.35 11.29
N VAL A 74 6.31 -2.24 10.58
CA VAL A 74 5.14 -2.05 9.72
C VAL A 74 5.12 -3.06 8.57
N ASN A 75 6.28 -3.29 7.94
CA ASN A 75 6.38 -4.22 6.82
C ASN A 75 6.45 -5.70 7.24
N GLY A 76 6.75 -6.00 8.52
CA GLY A 76 7.07 -7.35 8.97
C GLY A 76 8.38 -7.86 8.34
N ALA A 77 9.40 -7.01 8.31
CA ALA A 77 10.68 -7.30 7.68
C ALA A 77 11.63 -8.06 8.64
N ALA A 78 12.94 -8.09 8.36
CA ALA A 78 13.90 -8.62 9.31
C ALA A 78 14.02 -7.70 10.55
N GLY A 79 14.25 -8.28 11.73
CA GLY A 79 14.45 -7.52 12.98
C GLY A 79 13.48 -7.87 14.11
N ALA A 80 12.50 -8.73 13.85
CA ALA A 80 11.63 -9.28 14.89
C ALA A 80 12.42 -9.90 16.06
N GLY A 81 12.08 -9.51 17.29
CA GLY A 81 12.72 -9.95 18.52
C GLY A 81 13.97 -9.15 18.93
N THR A 82 14.49 -8.27 18.07
CA THR A 82 15.69 -7.46 18.36
C THR A 82 15.45 -5.97 18.16
N THR A 83 14.91 -5.56 17.01
CA THR A 83 14.63 -4.16 16.68
C THR A 83 13.16 -3.80 16.82
N TYR A 84 12.26 -4.79 16.74
CA TYR A 84 10.84 -4.64 17.06
C TYR A 84 10.26 -5.98 17.53
N ILE A 85 9.12 -5.98 18.20
CA ILE A 85 8.35 -7.19 18.50
C ILE A 85 7.19 -7.29 17.53
N GLU A 86 7.02 -8.47 16.94
CA GLU A 86 5.93 -8.75 16.01
C GLU A 86 4.57 -8.49 16.63
N VAL A 87 3.69 -7.88 15.84
CA VAL A 87 2.30 -7.65 16.20
C VAL A 87 1.50 -8.95 16.08
N SER A 88 0.29 -8.97 16.66
CA SER A 88 -0.60 -10.12 16.55
C SER A 88 -0.93 -10.46 15.08
N ALA A 89 -1.30 -11.71 14.79
CA ALA A 89 -1.72 -12.10 13.44
C ALA A 89 -2.91 -11.27 12.91
N SER A 90 -3.83 -10.89 13.80
CA SER A 90 -4.96 -10.00 13.48
C SER A 90 -4.50 -8.59 13.13
N ASP A 91 -3.52 -8.03 13.84
CA ASP A 91 -2.99 -6.69 13.56
C ASP A 91 -2.13 -6.69 12.29
N ARG A 92 -1.38 -7.76 12.04
CA ARG A 92 -0.66 -7.94 10.78
C ARG A 92 -1.60 -7.96 9.57
N ALA A 93 -2.81 -8.52 9.73
CA ALA A 93 -3.82 -8.49 8.68
C ALA A 93 -4.32 -7.07 8.35
N LYS A 94 -4.42 -6.19 9.35
CA LYS A 94 -4.78 -4.77 9.16
C LYS A 94 -3.71 -4.01 8.35
N LEU A 95 -2.44 -4.37 8.53
CA LEU A 95 -1.29 -3.73 7.87
C LEU A 95 -0.98 -4.27 6.45
N LYS A 96 -1.76 -5.24 5.93
CA LYS A 96 -1.45 -5.93 4.67
C LYS A 96 -1.25 -4.98 3.48
N ASN A 97 -2.05 -3.92 3.41
CA ASN A 97 -2.03 -2.92 2.34
C ASN A 97 -1.18 -1.68 2.67
N VAL A 98 -0.45 -1.71 3.79
CA VAL A 98 0.44 -0.64 4.25
C VAL A 98 1.88 -1.02 3.94
N ARG A 99 2.65 -0.07 3.43
CA ARG A 99 4.09 -0.20 3.21
C ARG A 99 4.80 1.04 3.74
N ALA A 100 5.79 0.86 4.58
CA ALA A 100 6.63 1.93 5.10
C ALA A 100 8.02 1.85 4.47
N HIS A 101 8.62 2.98 4.14
CA HIS A 101 10.03 3.06 3.75
C HIS A 101 10.61 4.40 4.20
N LEU A 102 11.93 4.53 4.12
CA LEU A 102 12.61 5.79 4.39
C LEU A 102 12.90 6.49 3.06
N ASP A 103 12.71 7.80 3.05
CA ASP A 103 13.19 8.71 2.02
C ASP A 103 14.10 9.75 2.70
N GLY A 104 15.41 9.50 2.68
CA GLY A 104 16.38 10.24 3.47
C GLY A 104 16.11 10.13 4.97
N SER A 105 15.81 11.25 5.62
CA SER A 105 15.49 11.34 7.06
C SER A 105 13.99 11.29 7.38
N THR A 106 13.14 11.07 6.37
CA THR A 106 11.68 11.07 6.52
C THR A 106 11.13 9.67 6.29
N GLY A 107 10.17 9.24 7.11
CA GLY A 107 9.41 8.03 6.86
C GLY A 107 8.30 8.30 5.83
N VAL A 108 8.09 7.40 4.88
CA VAL A 108 7.00 7.46 3.92
C VAL A 108 6.16 6.21 4.03
N LEU A 109 4.90 6.39 4.42
CA LEU A 109 3.87 5.37 4.35
C LEU A 109 3.19 5.45 3.00
N THR A 110 3.00 4.29 2.38
CA THR A 110 2.21 4.11 1.16
C THR A 110 1.13 3.08 1.44
N THR A 111 -0.09 3.40 1.07
CA THR A 111 -1.27 2.56 1.33
C THR A 111 -2.11 2.43 0.08
N SER A 112 -2.88 1.35 -0.02
CA SER A 112 -3.92 1.22 -1.03
C SER A 112 -5.27 1.43 -0.35
N GLY A 113 -5.89 2.57 -0.66
CA GLY A 113 -6.99 3.13 0.13
C GLY A 113 -6.51 3.94 1.35
N ASP A 114 -7.48 4.57 2.00
CA ASP A 114 -7.28 5.36 3.21
C ASP A 114 -6.92 4.45 4.40
N VAL A 115 -5.96 4.91 5.20
CA VAL A 115 -5.52 4.28 6.43
C VAL A 115 -5.30 5.37 7.47
N LEU A 116 -5.97 5.21 8.61
CA LEU A 116 -5.76 6.09 9.74
C LEU A 116 -4.32 6.00 10.24
N VAL A 117 -3.63 7.14 10.25
CA VAL A 117 -2.30 7.31 10.83
C VAL A 117 -2.35 8.49 11.77
N SER A 118 -1.97 8.27 13.03
CA SER A 118 -1.98 9.30 14.06
C SER A 118 -0.92 9.01 15.11
N SER A 119 -0.40 10.07 15.74
CA SER A 119 0.39 9.97 16.97
C SER A 119 -0.19 10.95 17.99
N PRO A 120 -0.31 10.56 19.27
CA PRO A 120 -0.65 11.49 20.34
C PRO A 120 0.54 12.40 20.73
N ASP A 121 1.76 12.04 20.33
CA ASP A 121 2.99 12.67 20.80
C ASP A 121 3.48 13.77 19.87
N THR A 122 4.08 14.80 20.46
CA THR A 122 4.57 15.98 19.72
C THR A 122 5.91 15.73 19.02
N THR A 123 6.62 14.65 19.37
CA THR A 123 7.89 14.23 18.77
C THR A 123 7.69 13.53 17.42
N ILE A 124 6.47 13.09 17.12
CA ILE A 124 6.11 12.39 15.88
C ILE A 124 5.09 13.24 15.12
N THR A 125 5.50 13.76 13.98
CA THR A 125 4.61 14.52 13.10
C THR A 125 4.16 13.65 11.94
N VAL A 126 2.83 13.53 11.77
CA VAL A 126 2.21 12.87 10.62
C VAL A 126 1.80 13.94 9.62
N GLY A 127 2.32 13.85 8.40
CA GLY A 127 2.01 14.77 7.31
C GLY A 127 0.59 14.60 6.76
N ALA A 128 0.21 15.55 5.89
CA ALA A 128 -1.01 15.48 5.11
C ALA A 128 -1.02 14.23 4.23
N GLU A 129 -2.21 13.71 3.95
CA GLU A 129 -2.38 12.56 3.08
C GLU A 129 -2.42 13.00 1.62
N GLU A 130 -1.64 12.31 0.78
CA GLU A 130 -1.59 12.57 -0.65
C GLU A 130 -2.15 11.36 -1.42
N ALA A 131 -3.30 11.53 -2.06
CA ALA A 131 -3.85 10.55 -2.99
C ALA A 131 -3.16 10.67 -4.37
N THR A 132 -2.66 9.55 -4.90
CA THR A 132 -2.06 9.51 -6.23
C THR A 132 -3.14 9.23 -7.29
N ALA A 133 -3.52 10.25 -8.04
CA ALA A 133 -4.45 10.13 -9.16
C ALA A 133 -3.69 9.99 -10.49
N LEU A 134 -4.25 9.19 -11.41
CA LEU A 134 -3.75 9.05 -12.77
C LEU A 134 -4.66 9.78 -13.74
N LEU A 135 -4.07 10.70 -14.51
CA LEU A 135 -4.74 11.38 -15.61
C LEU A 135 -4.18 10.85 -16.92
N CYS A 136 -5.07 10.43 -17.82
CA CYS A 136 -4.66 9.91 -19.11
C CYS A 136 -5.66 10.29 -20.20
N ARG A 137 -5.16 10.43 -21.43
CA ARG A 137 -6.04 10.45 -22.61
C ARG A 137 -6.55 9.04 -22.92
N PRO A 138 -7.78 8.89 -23.46
CA PRO A 138 -8.26 7.59 -23.93
C PRO A 138 -7.27 6.94 -24.91
N GLY A 139 -7.07 5.63 -24.78
CA GLY A 139 -6.09 4.87 -25.59
C GLY A 139 -4.64 4.97 -25.12
N ALA A 140 -4.38 5.46 -23.90
CA ALA A 140 -3.04 5.42 -23.30
C ALA A 140 -2.68 4.05 -22.69
N ILE A 141 -3.69 3.22 -22.39
CA ILE A 141 -3.55 1.89 -21.82
C ILE A 141 -4.04 0.88 -22.86
N ASP A 142 -3.19 -0.07 -23.21
CA ASP A 142 -3.49 -1.09 -24.21
C ASP A 142 -3.69 -2.45 -23.56
N LEU A 143 -4.71 -3.18 -24.01
CA LEU A 143 -4.91 -4.58 -23.67
C LEU A 143 -4.35 -5.41 -24.82
N VAL A 144 -3.27 -6.14 -24.55
CA VAL A 144 -2.59 -6.99 -25.52
C VAL A 144 -3.10 -8.42 -25.32
N MET A 145 -3.69 -9.00 -26.36
CA MET A 145 -4.07 -10.40 -26.39
C MET A 145 -2.97 -11.24 -27.01
N GLN A 146 -2.47 -12.22 -26.26
CA GLN A 146 -1.46 -13.18 -26.73
C GLN A 146 -2.11 -14.47 -27.23
N GLN A 147 -3.17 -14.92 -26.58
CA GLN A 147 -3.98 -16.06 -27.02
C GLN A 147 -5.45 -15.69 -26.94
N ASN A 148 -6.13 -15.78 -28.09
CA ASN A 148 -7.58 -15.59 -28.15
C ASN A 148 -8.30 -16.70 -27.36
N ILE A 149 -9.61 -16.52 -27.15
CA ILE A 149 -10.44 -17.49 -26.44
C ILE A 149 -10.37 -18.84 -27.17
N ASP A 150 -9.74 -19.82 -26.54
CA ASP A 150 -9.72 -21.22 -26.98
C ASP A 150 -10.59 -22.05 -26.02
N VAL A 151 -11.49 -22.84 -26.59
CA VAL A 151 -12.42 -23.70 -25.85
C VAL A 151 -12.06 -25.15 -26.14
N ARG A 152 -11.47 -25.82 -25.16
CA ARG A 152 -11.11 -27.24 -25.24
C ARG A 152 -12.15 -28.09 -24.56
N LYS A 153 -12.64 -29.10 -25.29
CA LYS A 153 -13.63 -30.06 -24.82
C LYS A 153 -12.94 -31.39 -24.50
N ASN A 154 -12.89 -31.76 -23.23
CA ASN A 154 -12.29 -33.03 -22.79
C ASN A 154 -13.34 -33.92 -22.11
N PRO A 155 -13.48 -35.20 -22.47
CA PRO A 155 -14.45 -36.09 -21.83
C PRO A 155 -14.07 -36.36 -20.37
N LEU A 156 -15.06 -36.43 -19.48
CA LEU A 156 -14.85 -36.75 -18.07
C LEU A 156 -14.56 -38.25 -17.90
N PRO A 157 -13.53 -38.64 -17.13
CA PRO A 157 -13.33 -40.05 -16.81
C PRO A 157 -14.54 -40.61 -16.05
N LYS A 158 -15.14 -41.70 -16.56
CA LYS A 158 -16.23 -42.47 -15.93
C LYS A 158 -17.61 -41.77 -15.82
N GLN A 159 -17.85 -40.65 -16.50
CA GLN A 159 -19.17 -40.02 -16.57
C GLN A 159 -19.51 -39.61 -18.01
N LYS A 160 -20.79 -39.63 -18.38
CA LYS A 160 -21.28 -39.11 -19.67
C LYS A 160 -21.38 -37.58 -19.63
N ALA A 161 -20.25 -36.91 -19.41
CA ALA A 161 -20.13 -35.46 -19.33
C ALA A 161 -18.79 -34.99 -19.93
N ASP A 162 -18.70 -33.71 -20.29
CA ASP A 162 -17.52 -33.10 -20.90
C ASP A 162 -17.04 -31.90 -20.08
N TYR A 163 -15.73 -31.78 -19.85
CA TYR A 163 -15.09 -30.56 -19.38
C TYR A 163 -14.93 -29.57 -20.52
N PHE A 164 -15.31 -28.32 -20.28
CA PHE A 164 -14.98 -27.19 -21.14
C PHE A 164 -13.93 -26.35 -20.43
N ILE A 165 -12.70 -26.37 -20.95
CA ILE A 165 -11.61 -25.50 -20.49
C ILE A 165 -11.55 -24.33 -21.45
N ILE A 166 -11.91 -23.15 -20.95
CA ILE A 166 -11.82 -21.90 -21.69
C ILE A 166 -10.54 -21.20 -21.25
N SER A 167 -9.63 -20.94 -22.19
CA SER A 167 -8.40 -20.21 -21.92
C SER A 167 -8.32 -18.97 -22.79
N CYS A 168 -7.89 -17.86 -22.20
CA CYS A 168 -7.55 -16.64 -22.89
C CYS A 168 -6.36 -16.02 -22.17
N LEU A 169 -5.36 -15.58 -22.92
CA LEU A 169 -4.19 -14.92 -22.36
C LEU A 169 -4.14 -13.48 -22.85
N TYR A 170 -4.35 -12.55 -21.94
CA TYR A 170 -4.25 -11.12 -22.17
C TYR A 170 -3.42 -10.46 -21.07
N GLY A 171 -2.82 -9.33 -21.41
CA GLY A 171 -2.09 -8.48 -20.48
C GLY A 171 -2.42 -7.02 -20.73
N VAL A 172 -2.24 -6.19 -19.70
CA VAL A 172 -2.38 -4.74 -19.82
C VAL A 172 -0.98 -4.14 -19.85
N LYS A 173 -0.71 -3.25 -20.81
CA LYS A 173 0.58 -2.57 -20.94
C LYS A 173 0.38 -1.15 -21.46
N THR A 174 1.26 -0.24 -21.04
CA THR A 174 1.38 1.11 -21.59
C THR A 174 2.68 1.19 -22.39
N PHE A 175 2.58 1.32 -23.71
CA PHE A 175 3.75 1.56 -24.56
C PHE A 175 4.26 3.00 -24.39
N GLN A 176 5.40 3.32 -25.00
CA GLN A 176 6.04 4.64 -24.84
C GLN A 176 5.10 5.80 -25.23
N GLU A 177 4.37 5.65 -26.34
CA GLU A 177 3.36 6.63 -26.76
C GLU A 177 2.22 6.80 -25.76
N GLY A 178 1.84 5.71 -25.08
CA GLY A 178 0.83 5.73 -24.01
C GLY A 178 1.34 6.49 -22.79
N LYS A 179 2.61 6.27 -22.40
CA LYS A 179 3.23 6.95 -21.25
C LYS A 179 3.28 8.46 -21.42
N GLU A 180 3.58 8.96 -22.62
CA GLU A 180 3.60 10.41 -22.91
C GLU A 180 2.22 11.07 -22.78
N ARG A 181 1.14 10.27 -22.83
CA ARG A 181 -0.25 10.71 -22.68
C ARG A 181 -0.78 10.56 -21.25
N MET A 182 0.08 10.20 -20.30
CA MET A 182 -0.26 9.94 -18.90
C MET A 182 0.49 10.90 -17.98
N VAL A 183 -0.22 11.41 -16.99
CA VAL A 183 0.36 12.24 -15.92
C VAL A 183 -0.09 11.69 -14.58
N LYS A 184 0.88 11.52 -13.68
CA LYS A 184 0.63 11.23 -12.26
C LYS A 184 0.48 12.55 -11.52
N ILE A 185 -0.64 12.73 -10.83
CA ILE A 185 -0.85 13.88 -9.95
C ILE A 185 -1.03 13.40 -8.53
N LYS A 186 -0.44 14.14 -7.59
CA LYS A 186 -0.67 13.99 -6.16
C LYS A 186 -1.69 15.03 -5.73
N ILE A 187 -2.76 14.58 -5.09
CA ILE A 187 -3.82 15.44 -4.56
C ILE A 187 -3.69 15.35 -3.05
N ALA A 188 -3.36 16.46 -2.40
CA ALA A 188 -3.42 16.56 -0.94
C ALA A 188 -4.90 16.54 -0.51
N ALA A 189 -5.21 15.68 0.45
CA ALA A 189 -6.50 15.63 1.12
C ALA A 189 -6.57 16.63 2.28
#